data_AF-A0AA88EGI7-F1
#
_entry.id   AF-A0AA88EGI7-F1
#
_cell.length_a   1.000
_cell.length_b   1.000
_cell.length_c   1.000
_cell.angle_alpha   90.00
_cell.angle_beta   90.00
_cell.angle_gamma   90.00
#
_symmetry.space_group_name_H-M   'P 1'
#
loop_
_entity.id
_entity.type
_entity.pdbx_description
1 polymer ?
#
loop_
_entity_poly.entity_id
_entity_poly.type
_entity_poly.pdbx_seq_one_letter_code
_entity_poly.pdbx_strand_id
1 'polypeptide(L)'
;MGGCFSDVRGGKQAIGGTQPYQSNNGNGNGYGDQNNEALDFFHRSRCLHPLFTQLELSLSAFNLLDRDIASKSDPMAVVFARKTDGKLEELGRTEVISNSLNPAWINKINISYQFETVQPLVFHVYDVDTKYYNIPVKMLSLKDQDFLGEASCVLSE
;
A
#
# COMPACT_ATOMS: atom_id res chain seq x y z
N MET A 1 53.30 -26.63 32.44
CA MET A 1 53.72 -27.63 31.45
C MET A 1 52.83 -28.85 31.58
N GLY A 2 52.37 -29.42 30.46
CA GLY A 2 51.78 -30.76 30.38
C GLY A 2 50.26 -30.76 30.19
N GLY A 3 49.80 -30.90 28.95
CA GLY A 3 48.41 -31.20 28.61
C GLY A 3 48.13 -32.71 28.57
N CYS A 4 46.87 -33.08 28.27
CA CYS A 4 46.46 -34.24 27.47
C CYS A 4 44.93 -34.27 27.26
N PHE A 5 44.53 -35.00 26.22
CA PHE A 5 43.33 -34.93 25.36
C PHE A 5 42.04 -35.64 25.86
N SER A 6 40.99 -35.52 25.02
CA SER A 6 39.72 -36.28 24.89
C SER A 6 38.48 -35.52 25.39
N ASP A 7 37.29 -35.51 24.77
CA ASP A 7 36.71 -36.37 23.72
C ASP A 7 35.52 -35.62 23.07
N VAL A 8 35.26 -35.85 21.79
CA VAL A 8 34.09 -35.32 21.05
C VAL A 8 32.95 -36.32 21.19
N ARG A 9 31.85 -35.98 21.90
CA ARG A 9 30.56 -36.67 21.74
C ARG A 9 29.36 -35.75 21.90
N GLY A 10 28.60 -35.66 20.81
CA GLY A 10 27.14 -35.67 20.88
C GLY A 10 26.44 -34.32 20.80
N GLY A 11 26.25 -33.80 19.58
CA GLY A 11 25.43 -32.63 19.34
C GLY A 11 24.93 -32.54 17.90
N LYS A 12 24.11 -33.53 17.51
CA LYS A 12 23.17 -33.58 16.38
C LYS A 12 23.35 -32.54 15.26
N GLN A 13 23.74 -33.03 14.08
CA GLN A 13 23.54 -32.35 12.80
C GLN A 13 22.06 -31.98 12.62
N ALA A 14 21.79 -30.71 12.32
CA ALA A 14 20.53 -30.30 11.70
C ALA A 14 20.66 -30.46 10.19
N ILE A 15 19.89 -31.40 9.63
CA ILE A 15 19.73 -31.61 8.19
C ILE A 15 18.62 -30.67 7.73
N GLY A 16 18.98 -29.69 6.92
CA GLY A 16 18.02 -28.72 6.36
C GLY A 16 18.74 -27.81 5.39
N GLY A 17 19.11 -28.36 4.23
CA GLY A 17 19.75 -27.62 3.16
C GLY A 17 18.75 -26.70 2.46
N THR A 18 19.07 -25.42 2.40
CA THR A 18 18.80 -24.57 1.24
C THR A 18 20.10 -23.83 0.95
N GLN A 19 20.66 -24.09 -0.22
CA GLN A 19 21.93 -23.52 -0.66
C GLN A 19 21.88 -21.98 -0.66
N PRO A 20 22.92 -21.29 -0.15
CA PRO A 20 23.11 -19.89 -0.49
C PRO A 20 23.57 -19.81 -1.95
N TYR A 21 22.88 -18.98 -2.72
CA TYR A 21 23.32 -18.53 -4.04
C TYR A 21 24.72 -17.90 -3.91
N GLN A 22 25.74 -18.53 -4.49
CA GLN A 22 27.06 -17.92 -4.64
C GLN A 22 26.97 -16.80 -5.67
N SER A 23 26.87 -15.55 -5.21
CA SER A 23 27.29 -14.41 -6.01
C SER A 23 28.73 -14.07 -5.65
N ASN A 24 29.62 -14.30 -6.61
CA ASN A 24 31.03 -13.99 -6.54
C ASN A 24 31.26 -12.61 -7.17
N ASN A 25 31.54 -11.56 -6.39
CA ASN A 25 32.49 -10.48 -6.75
C ASN A 25 32.53 -9.34 -5.72
N GLY A 26 33.74 -8.80 -5.49
CA GLY A 26 33.91 -7.35 -5.26
C GLY A 26 34.33 -6.89 -3.86
N ASN A 27 35.63 -6.97 -3.60
CA ASN A 27 36.49 -6.01 -2.88
C ASN A 27 35.83 -4.70 -2.35
N GLY A 28 35.90 -4.42 -1.05
CA GLY A 28 35.64 -3.07 -0.50
C GLY A 28 35.42 -2.98 1.02
N ASN A 29 36.43 -2.51 1.75
CA ASN A 29 36.44 -1.89 3.08
C ASN A 29 35.18 -2.01 3.97
N GLY A 30 35.22 -2.93 4.93
CA GLY A 30 34.22 -3.09 5.99
C GLY A 30 34.39 -2.08 7.13
N TYR A 31 33.62 -0.99 7.08
CA TYR A 31 33.08 -0.36 8.27
C TYR A 31 31.68 -0.94 8.49
N GLY A 32 31.44 -1.45 9.70
CA GLY A 32 30.36 -2.38 10.00
C GLY A 32 28.96 -1.87 9.71
N ASP A 33 28.22 -2.68 8.96
CA ASP A 33 26.78 -2.84 9.11
C ASP A 33 26.52 -4.34 9.31
N GLN A 34 26.82 -4.81 10.52
CA GLN A 34 26.56 -6.19 10.95
C GLN A 34 25.09 -6.32 11.31
N ASN A 35 24.22 -6.27 10.31
CA ASN A 35 22.86 -6.73 10.47
C ASN A 35 22.92 -8.27 10.58
N ASN A 36 22.89 -8.76 11.83
CA ASN A 36 22.87 -10.18 12.12
C ASN A 36 21.61 -10.80 11.47
N GLU A 37 21.80 -11.57 10.40
CA GLU A 37 20.72 -12.33 9.73
C GLU A 37 19.95 -13.21 10.71
N ALA A 38 20.59 -13.65 11.80
CA ALA A 38 19.95 -14.40 12.89
C ALA A 38 18.94 -13.56 13.71
N LEU A 39 19.21 -12.27 13.91
CA LEU A 39 18.26 -11.36 14.57
C LEU A 39 17.08 -11.07 13.64
N ASP A 40 17.32 -10.82 12.36
CA ASP A 40 16.25 -10.63 11.36
C ASP A 40 15.34 -11.87 11.27
N PHE A 41 15.93 -13.07 11.21
CA PHE A 41 15.18 -14.33 11.25
C PHE A 41 14.41 -14.51 12.56
N PHE A 42 15.00 -14.15 13.70
CA PHE A 42 14.32 -14.24 15.00
C PHE A 42 13.14 -13.27 15.09
N HIS A 43 13.27 -12.05 14.59
CA HIS A 43 12.18 -11.08 14.57
C HIS A 43 11.05 -11.50 13.61
N ARG A 44 11.40 -12.02 12.43
CA ARG A 44 10.45 -12.54 11.44
C ARG A 44 9.71 -13.79 11.94
N SER A 45 10.40 -14.71 12.61
CA SER A 45 9.79 -15.93 13.18
C SER A 45 8.90 -15.66 14.40
N ARG A 46 9.08 -14.53 15.09
CA ARG A 46 8.31 -14.12 16.27
C ARG A 46 7.16 -13.15 15.95
N CYS A 47 6.89 -12.84 14.68
CA CYS A 47 5.91 -11.83 14.27
C CYS A 47 6.15 -10.44 14.90
N LEU A 48 7.41 -10.11 15.23
CA LEU A 48 7.82 -8.81 15.78
C LEU A 48 7.95 -7.74 14.70
N HIS A 49 7.57 -8.06 13.46
CA HIS A 49 7.44 -7.12 12.36
C HIS A 49 5.96 -7.01 12.01
N PRO A 50 5.43 -5.79 11.82
CA PRO A 50 4.09 -5.63 11.32
C PRO A 50 3.93 -6.44 10.02
N LEU A 51 3.04 -7.43 10.02
CA LEU A 51 2.77 -8.28 8.87
C LEU A 51 1.78 -7.57 7.92
N PHE A 52 2.18 -6.39 7.43
CA PHE A 52 1.45 -5.69 6.38
C PHE A 52 2.32 -5.50 5.14
N THR A 53 1.69 -5.48 3.98
CA THR A 53 2.33 -5.12 2.71
C THR A 53 1.84 -3.74 2.30
N GLN A 54 2.75 -2.84 1.94
CA GLN A 54 2.34 -1.54 1.38
C GLN A 54 1.96 -1.73 -0.09
N LEU A 55 0.77 -1.27 -0.46
CA LEU A 55 0.26 -1.26 -1.82
C LEU A 55 0.07 0.17 -2.29
N GLU A 56 0.25 0.40 -3.60
CA GLU A 56 -0.10 1.65 -4.25
C GLU A 56 -1.26 1.41 -5.21
N LEU A 57 -2.39 2.08 -4.98
CA LEU A 57 -3.57 1.99 -5.83
C LEU A 57 -3.54 3.08 -6.90
N SER A 58 -3.53 2.68 -8.17
CA SER A 58 -3.75 3.57 -9.31
C SER A 58 -5.19 3.46 -9.78
N LEU A 59 -5.84 4.59 -10.04
CA LEU A 59 -7.26 4.64 -10.39
C LEU A 59 -7.47 5.20 -11.79
N SER A 60 -8.49 4.68 -12.47
CA SER A 60 -9.05 5.26 -13.68
C SER A 60 -10.55 4.98 -13.74
N ALA A 61 -11.27 5.81 -14.48
CA ALA A 61 -12.68 5.59 -14.76
C ALA A 61 -12.96 5.73 -16.25
N PHE A 62 -14.07 5.15 -16.68
CA PHE A 62 -14.51 5.18 -18.06
C PHE A 62 -16.01 5.39 -18.12
N ASN A 63 -16.45 6.20 -19.09
CA ASN A 63 -17.85 6.50 -19.37
C ASN A 63 -18.60 7.07 -18.15
N LEU A 64 -18.01 8.07 -17.50
CA LEU A 64 -18.66 8.81 -16.42
C LEU A 64 -19.91 9.55 -16.92
N LEU A 65 -20.88 9.71 -16.03
CA LEU A 65 -22.11 10.46 -16.32
C LEU A 65 -21.78 11.94 -16.49
N ASP A 66 -22.14 12.50 -17.64
CA ASP A 66 -22.03 13.94 -17.86
C ASP A 66 -23.18 14.65 -17.14
N ARG A 67 -22.87 15.41 -16.09
CA ARG A 67 -23.87 16.17 -15.32
C ARG A 67 -23.99 17.61 -15.80
N ASP A 68 -23.03 18.08 -16.58
CA ASP A 68 -23.01 19.44 -17.11
C ASP A 68 -23.77 19.54 -18.44
N ILE A 69 -24.53 20.62 -18.59
CA ILE A 69 -25.36 20.88 -19.79
C ILE A 69 -24.51 21.43 -20.95
N ALA A 70 -23.34 22.02 -20.65
CA ALA A 70 -22.51 22.76 -21.60
C ALA A 70 -21.01 22.39 -21.61
N SER A 71 -20.54 21.61 -20.63
CA SER A 71 -19.16 21.13 -20.46
C SER A 71 -19.18 19.63 -20.15
N LYS A 72 -18.01 18.97 -20.17
CA LYS A 72 -17.88 17.64 -19.57
C LYS A 72 -17.51 17.79 -18.10
N SER A 73 -17.85 16.79 -17.31
CA SER A 73 -17.45 16.67 -15.91
C SER A 73 -15.94 16.75 -15.66
N ASP A 74 -15.62 17.21 -14.45
CA ASP A 74 -14.31 17.36 -13.85
C ASP A 74 -14.12 16.34 -12.70
N PRO A 75 -13.88 15.06 -13.02
CA PRO A 75 -13.96 13.99 -12.04
C PRO A 75 -12.78 13.93 -11.05
N MET A 76 -13.13 13.65 -9.80
CA MET A 76 -12.24 13.37 -8.69
C MET A 76 -12.68 12.10 -7.97
N ALA A 77 -11.74 11.17 -7.75
CA ALA A 77 -11.99 9.97 -6.96
C ALA A 77 -11.55 10.14 -5.50
N VAL A 78 -12.37 9.63 -4.59
CA VAL A 78 -12.10 9.56 -3.16
C VAL A 78 -12.22 8.12 -2.72
N VAL A 79 -11.21 7.62 -2.02
CA VAL A 79 -11.19 6.25 -1.52
C VAL A 79 -11.39 6.25 -0.02
N PHE A 80 -12.34 5.43 0.42
CA PHE A 80 -12.66 5.21 1.81
C PHE A 80 -12.37 3.78 2.22
N ALA A 81 -11.85 3.59 3.43
CA ALA A 81 -11.85 2.31 4.12
C ALA A 81 -13.11 2.21 4.99
N ARG A 82 -13.82 1.09 4.89
CA ARG A 82 -14.96 0.80 5.77
C ARG A 82 -14.45 0.12 7.04
N LYS A 83 -14.57 0.80 8.18
CA LYS A 83 -14.26 0.21 9.49
C LYS A 83 -15.31 -0.81 9.90
N THR A 84 -14.96 -1.66 10.87
CA THR A 84 -15.87 -2.61 11.53
C THR A 84 -17.13 -1.93 12.07
N ASP A 85 -17.01 -0.69 12.52
CA ASP A 85 -18.12 0.12 13.06
C ASP A 85 -19.06 0.66 11.98
N GLY A 86 -18.83 0.32 10.71
CA GLY A 86 -19.59 0.80 9.55
C GLY A 86 -19.25 2.22 9.10
N LYS A 87 -18.38 2.92 9.81
CA LYS A 87 -17.90 4.25 9.44
C LYS A 87 -16.93 4.18 8.26
N LEU A 88 -17.04 5.15 7.36
CA LEU A 88 -16.10 5.36 6.27
C LEU A 88 -14.98 6.29 6.73
N GLU A 89 -13.74 5.83 6.61
CA GLU A 89 -12.54 6.62 6.84
C GLU A 89 -11.91 6.95 5.49
N GLU A 90 -11.70 8.24 5.23
CA GLU A 90 -11.06 8.68 4.00
C GLU A 90 -9.57 8.28 4.00
N LEU A 91 -9.17 7.47 3.04
CA LEU A 91 -7.78 7.06 2.83
C LEU A 91 -7.02 8.09 2.01
N GLY A 92 -7.68 8.65 1.00
CA GLY A 92 -7.07 9.62 0.11
C GLY A 92 -8.02 10.10 -0.98
N ARG A 93 -7.60 11.18 -1.63
CA ARG A 93 -8.26 11.80 -2.78
C ARG A 93 -7.27 11.87 -3.93
N THR A 94 -7.75 11.67 -5.14
CA THR A 94 -6.97 11.92 -6.36
C THR A 94 -6.98 13.40 -6.72
N GLU A 95 -6.25 13.78 -7.76
CA GLU A 95 -6.42 15.07 -8.40
C GLU A 95 -7.78 15.17 -9.13
N VAL A 96 -8.15 16.40 -9.45
CA VAL A 96 -9.27 16.71 -10.35
C VAL A 96 -8.74 16.72 -11.77
N ILE A 97 -9.36 15.96 -12.67
CA ILE A 97 -9.05 15.98 -14.11
C ILE A 97 -10.14 16.77 -14.79
N SER A 98 -9.80 17.85 -15.47
CA SER A 98 -10.81 18.70 -16.11
C SER A 98 -11.32 18.13 -17.43
N ASN A 99 -12.60 18.33 -17.70
CA ASN A 99 -13.26 18.09 -18.98
C ASN A 99 -13.03 16.67 -19.54
N SER A 100 -13.18 15.64 -18.69
CA SER A 100 -12.91 14.25 -19.03
C SER A 100 -13.93 13.30 -18.45
N LEU A 101 -14.58 12.51 -19.32
CA LEU A 101 -15.46 11.40 -18.92
C LEU A 101 -14.70 10.08 -18.70
N ASN A 102 -13.41 10.06 -19.05
CA ASN A 102 -12.52 8.90 -18.94
C ASN A 102 -11.22 9.30 -18.20
N PRO A 103 -11.31 9.73 -16.94
CA PRO A 103 -10.14 10.17 -16.20
C PRO A 103 -9.18 9.01 -15.92
N ALA A 104 -7.89 9.28 -16.06
CA ALA A 104 -6.82 8.42 -15.56
C ALA A 104 -6.01 9.24 -14.56
N TRP A 105 -6.21 8.95 -13.27
CA TRP A 105 -5.55 9.70 -12.20
C TRP A 105 -4.11 9.22 -12.02
N ILE A 106 -3.21 10.18 -11.88
CA ILE A 106 -1.77 10.01 -11.69
C ILE A 106 -1.45 9.78 -10.21
N ASN A 107 -2.18 10.45 -9.30
CA ASN A 107 -1.94 10.28 -7.87
C ASN A 107 -2.36 8.89 -7.42
N LYS A 108 -1.40 8.17 -6.84
CA LYS A 108 -1.63 6.86 -6.26
C LYS A 108 -1.98 6.99 -4.79
N ILE A 109 -2.79 6.05 -4.31
CA ILE A 109 -3.21 5.99 -2.91
C ILE A 109 -2.48 4.84 -2.24
N ASN A 110 -1.71 5.16 -1.20
CA ASN A 110 -0.94 4.18 -0.46
C ASN A 110 -1.81 3.54 0.62
N ILE A 111 -1.84 2.22 0.67
CA ILE A 111 -2.62 1.45 1.64
C ILE A 111 -1.79 0.30 2.20
N SER A 112 -1.94 0.04 3.50
CA SER A 112 -1.33 -1.10 4.17
C SER A 112 -2.27 -2.29 4.13
N TYR A 113 -1.92 -3.32 3.36
CA TYR A 113 -2.65 -4.57 3.23
C TYR A 113 -2.30 -5.54 4.36
N GLN A 114 -3.30 -6.08 5.05
CA GLN A 114 -3.18 -7.04 6.12
C GLN A 114 -3.91 -8.33 5.72
N PHE A 115 -3.16 -9.40 5.43
CA PHE A 115 -3.73 -10.64 4.89
C PHE A 115 -4.79 -11.28 5.79
N GLU A 116 -4.67 -11.10 7.10
CA GLU A 116 -5.56 -11.71 8.10
C GLU A 116 -6.90 -10.96 8.25
N THR A 117 -7.05 -9.79 7.63
CA THR A 117 -8.21 -8.92 7.81
C THR A 117 -8.88 -8.62 6.48
N VAL A 118 -10.20 -8.76 6.44
CA VAL A 118 -11.01 -8.26 5.33
C VAL A 118 -11.03 -6.74 5.41
N GLN A 119 -10.50 -6.07 4.37
CA GLN A 119 -10.41 -4.62 4.29
C GLN A 119 -11.34 -4.11 3.16
N PRO A 120 -12.60 -3.76 3.46
CA PRO A 120 -13.54 -3.27 2.45
C PRO A 120 -13.20 -1.82 2.09
N LEU A 121 -13.12 -1.55 0.79
CA LEU A 121 -12.90 -0.24 0.21
C LEU A 121 -14.16 0.25 -0.49
N VAL A 122 -14.39 1.55 -0.41
CA VAL A 122 -15.46 2.25 -1.11
C VAL A 122 -14.84 3.40 -1.89
N PHE A 123 -15.14 3.45 -3.19
CA PHE A 123 -14.67 4.45 -4.12
C PHE A 123 -15.85 5.35 -4.44
N HIS A 124 -15.70 6.65 -4.19
CA HIS A 124 -16.66 7.65 -4.64
C HIS A 124 -16.04 8.51 -5.71
N VAL A 125 -16.80 8.78 -6.76
CA VAL A 125 -16.41 9.72 -7.81
C VAL A 125 -17.32 10.93 -7.72
N TYR A 126 -16.72 12.12 -7.67
CA TYR A 126 -17.39 13.40 -7.63
C TYR A 126 -17.00 14.23 -8.83
N ASP A 127 -17.94 15.04 -9.32
CA ASP A 127 -17.73 16.10 -10.29
C ASP A 127 -17.43 17.40 -9.52
N VAL A 128 -16.26 17.98 -9.77
CA VAL A 128 -15.79 19.17 -9.04
C VAL A 128 -16.03 20.41 -9.87
N ASP A 129 -16.92 21.28 -9.40
CA ASP A 129 -17.18 22.54 -10.08
C ASP A 129 -15.91 23.37 -10.31
N THR A 130 -15.80 23.95 -11.50
CA THR A 130 -14.72 24.88 -11.90
C THR A 130 -14.43 26.01 -10.91
N LYS A 131 -15.42 26.44 -10.11
CA LYS A 131 -15.28 27.46 -9.05
C LYS A 131 -14.30 27.06 -7.94
N TYR A 132 -14.04 25.76 -7.77
CA TYR A 132 -13.21 25.22 -6.70
C TYR A 132 -11.79 24.86 -7.12
N TYR A 133 -11.40 25.10 -8.38
CA TYR A 133 -10.07 24.76 -8.89
C TYR A 133 -8.91 25.44 -8.14
N ASN A 134 -9.16 26.60 -7.55
CA ASN A 134 -8.13 27.33 -6.78
C ASN A 134 -7.95 26.80 -5.35
N ILE A 135 -8.78 25.84 -4.93
CA ILE A 135 -8.77 25.26 -3.58
C ILE A 135 -8.06 23.90 -3.65
N PRO A 136 -7.11 23.62 -2.75
CA PRO A 136 -6.47 22.31 -2.72
C PRO A 136 -7.52 21.22 -2.44
N VAL A 137 -7.38 20.08 -3.11
CA VAL A 137 -8.34 18.96 -3.06
C VAL A 137 -8.66 18.49 -1.63
N LYS A 138 -7.69 18.58 -0.71
CA LYS A 138 -7.85 18.22 0.71
C LYS A 138 -8.79 19.14 1.48
N MET A 139 -8.99 20.38 1.02
CA MET A 139 -9.87 21.37 1.65
C MET A 139 -11.25 21.43 0.99
N LEU A 140 -11.49 20.66 -0.07
CA LEU A 140 -12.80 20.59 -0.72
C LEU A 140 -13.81 19.90 0.19
N SER A 141 -14.99 20.50 0.29
CA SER A 141 -16.14 19.91 0.96
C SER A 141 -16.87 18.99 -0.01
N LEU A 142 -16.88 17.68 0.26
CA LEU A 142 -17.54 16.67 -0.59
C LEU A 142 -19.07 16.88 -0.69
N LYS A 143 -19.67 17.60 0.27
CA LYS A 143 -21.11 17.91 0.28
C LYS A 143 -21.52 18.92 -0.79
N ASP A 144 -20.57 19.73 -1.24
CA ASP A 144 -20.81 20.80 -2.21
C ASP A 144 -20.45 20.37 -3.64
N GLN A 145 -20.02 19.12 -3.83
CA GLN A 145 -19.65 18.55 -5.13
C GLN A 145 -20.74 17.61 -5.62
N ASP A 146 -20.85 17.44 -6.93
CA ASP A 146 -21.87 16.59 -7.53
C ASP A 146 -21.42 15.13 -7.52
N PHE A 147 -22.25 14.25 -6.97
CA PHE A 147 -21.92 12.83 -6.87
C PHE A 147 -22.19 12.11 -8.21
N LEU A 148 -21.15 11.48 -8.78
CA LEU A 148 -21.24 10.75 -10.04
C LEU A 148 -21.52 9.26 -9.83
N GLY A 149 -20.89 8.64 -8.83
CA GLY A 149 -21.06 7.21 -8.59
C GLY A 149 -20.24 6.65 -7.44
N GLU A 150 -20.59 5.43 -7.04
CA GLU A 150 -19.92 4.63 -6.02
C GLU A 150 -19.57 3.25 -6.56
N ALA A 151 -18.41 2.73 -6.16
CA ALA A 151 -18.06 1.33 -6.27
C ALA A 151 -17.53 0.83 -4.92
N SER A 152 -17.73 -0.45 -4.61
CA SER A 152 -17.20 -1.07 -3.40
C SER A 152 -16.54 -2.40 -3.75
N CYS A 153 -15.39 -2.67 -3.17
CA CYS A 153 -14.72 -3.97 -3.26
C CYS A 153 -13.98 -4.29 -1.96
N VAL A 154 -13.40 -5.48 -1.88
CA VAL A 154 -12.46 -5.82 -0.82
C VAL A 154 -11.05 -5.70 -1.38
N LEU A 155 -10.09 -5.22 -0.59
CA LEU A 155 -8.70 -5.08 -1.03
C LEU A 155 -8.04 -6.42 -1.45
N SER A 156 -8.60 -7.56 -1.03
CA SER A 156 -8.12 -8.89 -1.38
C SER A 156 -8.75 -9.49 -2.64
N GLU A 157 -9.74 -8.81 -3.23
CA GLU A 157 -10.40 -9.22 -4.48
C GLU A 157 -9.50 -8.96 -5.69
#